data_AF-A0A1E7YYB5-F1
#
_entry.id   AF-A0A1E7YYB5-F1
#
_cell.length_a   1.000
_cell.length_b   1.000
_cell.length_c   1.000
_cell.angle_alpha   90.00
_cell.angle_beta   90.00
_cell.angle_gamma   90.00
#
_symmetry.space_group_name_H-M   'P 1'
#
loop_
_entity.id
_entity.type
_entity.pdbx_description
1 polymer ?
#
loop_
_entity_poly.entity_id
_entity_poly.type
_entity_poly.pdbx_seq_one_letter_code
_entity_poly.pdbx_strand_id
1 'polypeptide(L)'
;MTINNRTILSSLLVLSLFALGGCEEKKTEEWYMAHHDELLKDYADCLKTKTFSSERCIPVVNAKKRSINEPDIAAGIKKIQMEYMQSKITPENNKS
;
A
#
# COMPACT_ATOMS: atom_id res chain seq x y z
N MET A 1 -18.11 -29.12 39.46
CA MET A 1 -18.15 -28.90 38.00
C MET A 1 -16.70 -28.79 37.53
N THR A 2 -16.15 -29.87 36.99
CA THR A 2 -14.71 -29.94 36.64
C THR A 2 -14.53 -29.32 35.26
N ILE A 3 -14.00 -28.10 35.21
CA ILE A 3 -13.66 -27.43 33.96
C ILE A 3 -12.43 -28.15 33.39
N ASN A 4 -12.66 -28.93 32.33
CA ASN A 4 -11.64 -29.76 31.69
C ASN A 4 -10.73 -28.86 30.83
N ASN A 5 -9.52 -28.55 31.28
CA ASN A 5 -8.56 -27.65 30.59
C ASN A 5 -8.20 -28.06 29.15
N ARG A 6 -8.57 -29.27 28.69
CA ARG A 6 -8.32 -29.76 27.33
C ARG A 6 -9.16 -29.07 26.25
N THR A 7 -10.31 -28.48 26.59
CA THR A 7 -11.18 -27.81 25.60
C THR A 7 -10.83 -26.34 25.38
N ILE A 8 -10.08 -25.70 26.29
CA ILE A 8 -9.66 -24.29 26.15
C ILE A 8 -8.56 -24.13 25.09
N LEU A 9 -7.69 -25.15 24.94
CA LEU A 9 -6.55 -25.11 24.02
C LEU A 9 -6.94 -25.21 22.54
N SER A 10 -8.07 -25.83 22.20
CA SER A 10 -8.51 -25.99 20.80
C SER A 10 -9.19 -24.74 20.23
N SER A 11 -9.66 -23.82 21.07
CA SER A 11 -10.37 -22.61 20.61
C SER A 11 -9.43 -21.47 20.20
N LEU A 12 -8.16 -21.49 20.60
CA LEU A 12 -7.19 -20.43 20.26
C LEU A 12 -6.52 -20.60 18.89
N LEU A 13 -6.59 -21.78 18.28
CA LEU A 13 -5.90 -22.07 17.02
C LEU A 13 -6.63 -21.56 15.76
N VAL A 14 -7.87 -21.08 15.88
CA VAL A 14 -8.67 -20.62 14.73
C VAL A 14 -8.48 -19.12 14.44
N LEU A 15 -7.89 -18.34 15.37
CA LEU A 15 -7.65 -16.90 15.15
C LEU A 15 -6.39 -16.58 14.33
N SER A 16 -5.47 -17.53 14.14
CA SER A 16 -4.17 -17.26 13.49
C SER A 16 -4.20 -17.28 11.95
N LEU A 17 -5.32 -17.66 11.32
CA LEU A 17 -5.41 -17.77 9.86
C LEU A 17 -5.82 -16.46 9.15
N PHE A 18 -6.27 -15.44 9.88
CA PHE A 18 -6.61 -14.13 9.29
C PHE A 18 -5.41 -13.19 9.11
N ALA A 19 -4.21 -13.57 9.54
CA ALA A 19 -3.02 -12.71 9.45
C ALA A 19 -2.22 -12.87 8.13
N LEU A 20 -2.58 -13.82 7.25
CA LEU A 20 -1.79 -14.14 6.05
C LEU A 20 -2.45 -13.77 4.72
N GLY A 21 -3.74 -13.48 4.71
CA GLY A 21 -4.38 -12.75 3.62
C GLY A 21 -4.50 -11.31 4.07
N GLY A 22 -3.56 -10.45 3.67
CA GLY A 22 -3.58 -9.03 3.98
C GLY A 22 -4.99 -8.49 3.81
N CYS A 23 -5.67 -8.25 4.94
CA CYS A 23 -6.92 -7.53 4.98
C CYS A 23 -6.53 -6.10 4.65
N GLU A 24 -6.29 -5.85 3.36
CA GLU A 24 -6.02 -4.54 2.82
C GLU A 24 -7.34 -3.81 2.99
N GLU A 25 -7.49 -3.18 4.15
CA GLU A 25 -8.59 -2.30 4.47
C GLU A 25 -8.70 -1.34 3.28
N LYS A 26 -9.87 -1.32 2.64
CA LYS A 26 -10.06 -0.56 1.41
C LYS A 26 -9.92 0.93 1.74
N LYS A 27 -8.70 1.44 1.65
CA LYS A 27 -8.40 2.86 1.86
C LYS A 27 -9.15 3.67 0.82
N THR A 28 -9.93 4.63 1.29
CA THR A 28 -10.72 5.52 0.45
C THR A 28 -9.85 6.66 -0.08
N GLU A 29 -10.38 7.38 -1.07
CA GLU A 29 -9.76 8.60 -1.57
C GLU A 29 -9.51 9.63 -0.45
N GLU A 30 -10.48 9.80 0.46
CA GLU A 30 -10.39 10.76 1.57
C GLU A 30 -9.29 10.41 2.57
N TRP A 31 -9.05 9.12 2.83
CA TRP A 31 -7.94 8.67 3.66
C TRP A 31 -6.60 9.14 3.11
N TYR A 32 -6.38 8.93 1.81
CA TYR A 32 -5.15 9.34 1.14
C TYR A 32 -4.96 10.86 1.07
N MET A 33 -6.05 11.62 0.98
CA MET A 33 -6.00 13.09 1.07
C MET A 33 -5.65 13.58 2.49
N ALA A 34 -5.91 12.79 3.52
CA ALA A 34 -5.47 13.11 4.87
C ALA A 34 -4.06 12.56 5.19
N HIS A 35 -3.62 11.53 4.47
CA HIS A 35 -2.40 10.76 4.76
C HIS A 35 -1.51 10.73 3.51
N HIS A 36 -0.86 11.87 3.28
CA HIS A 36 -0.04 12.15 2.10
C HIS A 36 1.13 11.18 1.95
N ASP A 37 1.73 10.74 3.04
CA ASP A 37 2.82 9.76 3.02
C ASP A 37 2.37 8.39 2.48
N GLU A 38 1.18 7.94 2.89
CA GLU A 38 0.58 6.71 2.38
C GLU A 38 0.17 6.83 0.92
N LEU A 39 -0.40 7.99 0.52
CA LEU A 39 -0.73 8.28 -0.88
C LEU A 39 0.51 8.18 -1.77
N LEU A 40 1.62 8.80 -1.34
CA LEU A 40 2.88 8.76 -2.08
C LEU A 40 3.45 7.34 -2.16
N LYS A 41 3.42 6.59 -1.05
CA LYS A 41 3.88 5.21 -1.00
C LYS A 41 3.10 4.31 -1.95
N ASP A 42 1.78 4.35 -1.88
CA ASP A 42 0.91 3.49 -2.68
C ASP A 42 0.89 3.94 -4.15
N TYR A 43 1.08 5.24 -4.43
CA TYR A 43 1.32 5.72 -5.80
C TYR A 43 2.62 5.17 -6.40
N ALA A 44 3.70 5.10 -5.62
CA ALA A 44 4.96 4.50 -6.07
C ALA A 44 4.80 3.01 -6.38
N ASP A 45 4.02 2.28 -5.59
CA ASP A 45 3.68 0.88 -5.86
C ASP A 45 2.90 0.75 -7.18
N CYS A 46 1.82 1.51 -7.34
CA CYS A 46 1.01 1.54 -8.56
C CYS A 46 1.84 1.89 -9.81
N LEU A 47 2.85 2.76 -9.67
CA LEU A 47 3.78 3.11 -10.76
C LEU A 47 4.72 1.96 -11.12
N LYS A 48 5.24 1.25 -10.11
CA LYS A 48 6.14 0.10 -10.30
C LYS A 48 5.42 -1.06 -10.98
N THR A 49 4.25 -1.41 -10.50
CA THR A 49 3.41 -2.52 -10.99
C THR A 49 2.66 -2.18 -12.28
N LYS A 50 2.57 -0.88 -12.62
CA LYS A 50 1.80 -0.35 -13.75
C LYS A 50 0.30 -0.66 -13.66
N THR A 51 -0.24 -0.86 -12.45
CA THR A 51 -1.65 -1.26 -12.23
C THR A 51 -2.55 -0.09 -11.87
N PHE A 52 -2.39 1.07 -12.52
CA PHE A 52 -3.17 2.29 -12.19
C PHE A 52 -4.69 2.13 -12.34
N SER A 53 -5.15 1.23 -13.21
CA SER A 53 -6.57 0.95 -13.41
C SER A 53 -7.12 -0.13 -12.48
N SER A 54 -6.31 -0.67 -11.57
CA SER A 54 -6.77 -1.68 -10.61
C SER A 54 -7.63 -1.02 -9.52
N GLU A 55 -8.59 -1.78 -8.97
CA GLU A 55 -9.48 -1.32 -7.89
C GLU A 55 -8.71 -0.72 -6.70
N ARG A 56 -7.49 -1.21 -6.46
CA ARG A 56 -6.61 -0.73 -5.40
C ARG A 56 -5.94 0.62 -5.71
N CYS A 57 -5.61 0.86 -6.97
CA CYS A 57 -4.91 2.08 -7.40
C CYS A 57 -5.86 3.22 -7.83
N ILE A 58 -7.13 2.91 -8.15
CA ILE A 58 -8.14 3.93 -8.45
C ILE A 58 -8.26 5.00 -7.35
N PRO A 59 -8.43 4.66 -6.04
CA PRO A 59 -8.52 5.67 -4.99
C PRO A 59 -7.23 6.49 -4.85
N VAL A 60 -6.06 5.87 -5.03
CA VAL A 60 -4.74 6.53 -5.01
C VAL A 60 -4.63 7.55 -6.15
N VAL A 61 -5.04 7.19 -7.37
CA VAL A 61 -4.98 8.08 -8.54
C VAL A 61 -5.94 9.24 -8.39
N ASN A 62 -7.14 8.99 -7.87
CA ASN A 62 -8.14 10.03 -7.63
C ASN A 62 -7.67 11.01 -6.54
N ALA A 63 -7.18 10.49 -5.41
CA ALA A 63 -6.63 11.31 -4.32
C ALA A 63 -5.46 12.17 -4.81
N LYS A 64 -4.52 11.57 -5.55
CA LYS A 64 -3.45 12.33 -6.23
C LYS A 64 -4.03 13.46 -7.07
N LYS A 65 -5.03 13.18 -7.92
CA LYS A 65 -5.60 14.19 -8.83
C LYS A 65 -6.20 15.37 -8.06
N ARG A 66 -6.83 15.12 -6.90
CA ARG A 66 -7.40 16.19 -6.06
C ARG A 66 -6.36 16.95 -5.26
N SER A 67 -5.34 16.26 -4.75
CA SER A 67 -4.29 16.84 -3.90
C SER A 67 -3.04 17.30 -4.65
N ILE A 68 -2.97 17.20 -5.99
CA ILE A 68 -1.76 17.55 -6.76
C ILE A 68 -1.34 19.03 -6.65
N ASN A 69 -2.26 19.90 -6.26
CA ASN A 69 -1.96 21.32 -6.04
C ASN A 69 -1.25 21.57 -4.69
N GLU A 70 -1.23 20.57 -3.80
CA GLU A 70 -0.52 20.63 -2.53
C GLU A 70 0.99 20.44 -2.78
N PRO A 71 1.84 21.32 -2.24
CA PRO A 71 3.25 21.38 -2.62
C PRO A 71 4.03 20.12 -2.23
N ASP A 72 3.69 19.49 -1.11
CA ASP A 72 4.33 18.28 -0.62
C ASP A 72 3.94 17.06 -1.48
N ILE A 73 2.68 16.95 -1.90
CA ILE A 73 2.21 15.92 -2.85
C ILE A 73 2.88 16.13 -4.21
N ALA A 74 2.88 17.34 -4.75
CA ALA A 74 3.50 17.63 -6.05
C ALA A 74 4.99 17.27 -6.05
N ALA A 75 5.72 17.67 -4.99
CA ALA A 75 7.14 17.35 -4.83
C ALA A 75 7.38 15.85 -4.67
N GLY A 76 6.56 15.17 -3.84
CA GLY A 76 6.65 13.73 -3.59
C GLY A 76 6.41 12.90 -4.86
N ILE A 77 5.35 13.21 -5.61
CA ILE A 77 5.02 12.53 -6.87
C ILE A 77 6.15 12.73 -7.90
N LYS A 78 6.68 13.94 -8.02
CA LYS A 78 7.80 14.22 -8.93
C LYS A 78 9.02 13.39 -8.56
N LYS A 79 9.35 13.32 -7.26
CA LYS A 79 10.46 12.51 -6.75
C LYS A 79 10.29 11.04 -7.11
N ILE A 80 9.12 10.45 -6.83
CA ILE A 80 8.80 9.05 -7.15
C ILE A 80 8.95 8.77 -8.65
N GLN A 81 8.46 9.65 -9.51
CA GLN A 81 8.59 9.49 -10.96
C GLN A 81 10.05 9.56 -11.43
N MET A 82 10.84 10.46 -10.87
CA MET A 82 12.27 10.57 -11.15
C MET A 82 13.02 9.30 -10.71
N GLU A 83 12.76 8.80 -9.51
CA GLU A 83 13.35 7.55 -8.99
C GLU A 83 12.97 6.34 -9.84
N TYR A 84 11.69 6.25 -10.25
CA TYR A 84 11.23 5.19 -11.15
C TYR A 84 11.91 5.26 -12.53
N MET A 85 12.05 6.46 -13.09
CA MET A 85 12.78 6.66 -14.35
C MET A 85 14.25 6.28 -14.22
N GLN A 86 14.93 6.70 -13.16
CA GLN A 86 16.33 6.32 -12.89
C GLN A 86 16.49 4.80 -12.77
N SER A 87 15.58 4.13 -12.05
CA SER A 87 15.59 2.67 -11.90
C SER A 87 15.44 1.90 -13.24
N LYS A 88 14.87 2.55 -14.27
CA LYS A 88 14.78 1.98 -15.62
C LYS A 88 15.98 2.29 -16.52
N ILE A 89 16.65 3.41 -16.29
CA ILE A 89 17.78 3.88 -17.12
C ILE A 89 19.08 3.20 -16.71
N THR A 90 19.26 2.92 -15.42
CA THR A 90 20.27 2.00 -14.91
C THR A 90 19.65 0.62 -14.75
N PRO A 91 19.69 -0.27 -15.77
CA PRO A 91 19.49 -1.68 -15.50
C PRO A 91 20.57 -2.08 -14.48
N GLU A 92 20.19 -2.81 -13.44
CA GLU A 92 21.10 -3.35 -12.43
C GLU A 92 22.33 -3.98 -13.10
N ASN A 93 23.44 -3.23 -13.12
CA ASN A 93 24.75 -3.72 -13.53
C ASN A 93 25.64 -3.88 -12.29
N ASN A 94 25.06 -4.42 -11.20
CA ASN A 94 25.76 -4.81 -9.98
C ASN A 94 25.01 -5.97 -9.30
N LYS A 95 24.95 -7.10 -9.99
CA LYS A 95 24.86 -8.41 -9.35
C LYS A 95 25.88 -9.31 -10.03
N SER A 96 27.16 -9.05 -9.75
CA SER A 96 28.29 -9.95 -10.03
C SER A 96 28.90 -10.39 -8.71
#